data_AF-A0AAU2RSG7-F1
#
_entry.id   AF-A0AAU2RSG7-F1
#
_cell.length_a   1.000
_cell.length_b   1.000
_cell.length_c   1.000
_cell.angle_alpha   90.00
_cell.angle_beta   90.00
_cell.angle_gamma   90.00
#
_symmetry.space_group_name_H-M   'P 1'
#
loop_
_entity.id
_entity.type
_entity.pdbx_description
1 polymer ?
#
loop_
_entity_poly.entity_id
_entity_poly.type
_entity_poly.pdbx_seq_one_letter_code
_entity_poly.pdbx_strand_id
1 'polypeptide(L)'
;MHDYDTSERLASYADVLAGELPDTWTSTHLPPDAKDDLTELTDRIWDLDLVAASLAEHPLRQAAVLSRPDGAQLVLLDRHDERDGFLIAAVAPRALPDEAYRAVPEPNGIALADDPFLSAEHVAGDLLARYDSALAQVRHNALGGIQPSQPDRVVLTWQPDGSVATAPVDDRAGAILVANGFVQDPQSGTYRLSGDDTRAQARALREIGPQLDALGIGTALQHPAGRTAPTSAPASMPPSAASSRTSTARAR
;
A
#
# COMPACT_ATOMS: atom_id res chain seq x y z
N MET A 1 -2.43 -23.97 35.02
CA MET A 1 -1.65 -22.98 35.82
C MET A 1 -0.46 -22.43 35.06
N HIS A 2 -0.02 -23.05 33.95
CA HIS A 2 1.07 -22.51 33.13
C HIS A 2 0.63 -21.38 32.17
N ASP A 3 -0.58 -21.43 31.61
CA ASP A 3 -1.03 -20.43 30.63
C ASP A 3 -1.19 -19.00 31.21
N TYR A 4 -1.51 -18.88 32.50
CA TYR A 4 -1.67 -17.60 33.18
C TYR A 4 -0.32 -16.90 33.38
N ASP A 5 0.72 -17.66 33.74
CA ASP A 5 2.08 -17.16 33.97
C ASP A 5 2.73 -16.67 32.68
N THR A 6 2.53 -17.40 31.58
CA THR A 6 2.99 -16.96 30.25
C THR A 6 2.25 -15.71 29.77
N SER A 7 0.95 -15.62 30.03
CA SER A 7 0.14 -14.44 29.67
C SER A 7 0.56 -13.19 30.44
N GLU A 8 0.81 -13.29 31.74
CA GLU A 8 1.30 -12.16 32.55
C GLU A 8 2.73 -11.77 32.12
N ARG A 9 3.59 -12.74 31.80
CA ARG A 9 4.95 -12.50 31.30
C ARG A 9 4.93 -11.72 29.97
N LEU A 10 4.10 -12.12 29.00
CA LEU A 10 3.99 -11.46 27.71
C LEU A 10 3.52 -10.01 27.86
N ALA A 11 2.46 -9.78 28.65
CA ALA A 11 1.92 -8.44 28.89
C ALA A 11 2.94 -7.54 29.60
N SER A 12 3.56 -8.03 30.67
CA SER A 12 4.57 -7.27 31.41
C SER A 12 5.79 -6.93 30.55
N TYR A 13 6.24 -7.86 29.71
CA TYR A 13 7.36 -7.63 28.80
C TYR A 13 7.00 -6.57 27.75
N ALA A 14 5.81 -6.65 27.17
CA ALA A 14 5.33 -5.70 26.18
C ALA A 14 5.18 -4.29 26.76
N ASP A 15 4.72 -4.16 28.00
CA ASP A 15 4.59 -2.87 28.68
C ASP A 15 5.95 -2.18 28.88
N VAL A 16 6.97 -2.93 29.30
CA VAL A 16 8.34 -2.39 29.42
C VAL A 16 8.89 -2.04 28.05
N LEU A 17 8.76 -2.93 27.07
CA LEU A 17 9.23 -2.69 25.70
C LEU A 17 8.60 -1.41 25.11
N ALA A 18 7.29 -1.21 25.28
CA ALA A 18 6.59 -0.01 24.82
C ALA A 18 7.15 1.28 25.43
N GLY A 19 7.56 1.24 26.71
CA GLY A 19 8.12 2.39 27.41
C GLY A 19 9.55 2.75 26.96
N GLU A 20 10.30 1.78 26.43
CA GLU A 20 11.70 1.94 26.05
C GLU A 20 11.90 2.19 24.54
N LEU A 21 10.91 1.87 23.70
CA LEU A 21 10.96 2.19 22.28
C LEU A 21 10.97 3.71 22.03
N PRO A 22 11.63 4.18 20.94
CA PRO A 22 11.54 5.57 20.54
C PRO A 22 10.11 5.96 20.17
N ASP A 23 9.78 7.25 20.32
CA ASP A 23 8.42 7.80 20.24
C ASP A 23 7.50 7.31 21.38
N THR A 24 6.20 7.51 21.24
CA THR A 24 5.20 7.05 22.22
C THR A 24 4.55 5.78 21.70
N TRP A 25 4.85 4.66 22.34
CA TRP A 25 4.18 3.38 22.11
C TRP A 25 3.27 3.02 23.28
N THR A 26 2.13 2.40 22.99
CA THR A 26 1.21 1.84 23.99
C THR A 26 1.02 0.36 23.74
N SER A 27 0.96 -0.44 24.80
CA SER A 27 0.78 -1.89 24.74
C SER A 27 -0.68 -2.26 25.04
N THR A 28 -1.20 -3.23 24.28
CA THR A 28 -2.49 -3.89 24.54
C THR A 28 -2.31 -5.40 24.43
N HIS A 29 -2.63 -6.14 25.49
CA HIS A 29 -2.62 -7.60 25.47
C HIS A 29 -3.91 -8.17 24.87
N LEU A 30 -3.76 -9.16 23.99
CA LEU A 30 -4.83 -9.96 23.40
C LEU A 30 -4.80 -11.37 24.03
N PRO A 31 -5.75 -11.70 24.93
CA PRO A 31 -5.79 -12.99 25.60
C PRO A 31 -6.29 -14.11 24.68
N PRO A 32 -6.13 -15.39 25.07
CA PRO A 32 -6.56 -16.54 24.26
C PRO A 32 -8.04 -16.60 23.88
N ASP A 33 -8.89 -15.91 24.63
CA ASP A 33 -10.32 -15.84 24.34
C ASP A 33 -10.67 -14.81 23.25
N ALA A 34 -9.74 -13.91 22.87
CA ALA A 34 -9.91 -12.91 21.81
C ALA A 34 -9.68 -13.50 20.40
N LYS A 35 -10.35 -14.61 20.09
CA LYS A 35 -10.07 -15.43 18.90
C LYS A 35 -10.21 -14.69 17.58
N ASP A 36 -11.23 -13.85 17.45
CA ASP A 36 -11.48 -13.07 16.24
C ASP A 36 -10.36 -12.05 16.03
N ASP A 37 -9.97 -11.33 17.09
CA ASP A 37 -8.87 -10.35 17.06
C ASP A 37 -7.53 -11.02 16.74
N LEU A 38 -7.25 -12.19 17.33
CA LEU A 38 -6.03 -12.96 17.05
C LEU A 38 -5.97 -13.46 15.60
N THR A 39 -7.10 -13.90 15.05
CA THR A 39 -7.19 -14.30 13.64
C THR A 39 -6.94 -13.10 12.74
N GLU A 40 -7.63 -11.99 13.01
CA GLU A 40 -7.52 -10.74 12.26
C GLU A 40 -6.14 -10.07 12.36
N LEU A 41 -5.42 -10.33 13.46
CA LEU A 41 -4.04 -9.91 13.67
C LEU A 41 -3.07 -10.80 12.88
N THR A 42 -3.25 -12.11 12.92
CA THR A 42 -2.41 -13.09 12.20
C THR A 42 -2.33 -12.78 10.71
N ASP A 43 -3.47 -12.46 10.08
CA ASP A 43 -3.55 -12.11 8.65
C ASP A 43 -2.81 -10.82 8.28
N ARG A 44 -2.46 -9.98 9.27
CA ARG A 44 -1.81 -8.67 9.08
C ARG A 44 -0.35 -8.64 9.50
N ILE A 45 0.18 -9.74 10.04
CA ILE A 45 1.59 -9.81 10.40
C ILE A 45 2.41 -9.66 9.13
N TRP A 46 3.24 -8.62 9.09
CA TRP A 46 3.99 -8.23 7.90
C TRP A 46 5.37 -8.87 7.92
N ASP A 47 5.37 -10.19 7.73
CA ASP A 47 6.54 -11.07 7.80
C ASP A 47 6.36 -12.24 6.82
N LEU A 48 7.43 -12.61 6.11
CA LEU A 48 7.49 -13.82 5.28
C LEU A 48 8.63 -14.76 5.69
N ASP A 49 9.17 -14.61 6.89
CA ASP A 49 10.37 -15.31 7.37
C ASP A 49 10.12 -15.96 8.73
N LEU A 50 10.77 -15.47 9.79
CA LEU A 50 10.83 -16.10 11.10
C LEU A 50 9.44 -16.25 11.75
N VAL A 51 8.63 -15.20 11.70
CA VAL A 51 7.33 -15.19 12.39
C VAL A 51 6.31 -16.00 11.61
N ALA A 52 6.31 -15.88 10.29
CA ALA A 52 5.48 -16.70 9.40
C ALA A 52 5.78 -18.20 9.59
N ALA A 53 7.05 -18.59 9.66
CA ALA A 53 7.46 -19.97 9.93
C ALA A 53 6.95 -20.46 11.29
N SER A 54 7.12 -19.65 12.35
CA SER A 54 6.62 -19.99 13.69
C SER A 54 5.10 -20.19 13.71
N LEU A 55 4.35 -19.32 13.04
CA LEU A 55 2.88 -19.37 13.01
C LEU A 55 2.33 -20.55 12.20
N ALA A 56 3.08 -21.03 11.21
CA ALA A 56 2.72 -22.22 10.44
C ALA A 56 2.72 -23.50 11.31
N GLU A 57 3.63 -23.59 12.27
CA GLU A 57 3.74 -24.72 13.20
C GLU A 57 2.93 -24.51 14.48
N HIS A 58 2.85 -23.26 14.93
CA HIS A 58 2.25 -22.87 16.20
C HIS A 58 1.30 -21.68 15.99
N PRO A 59 0.00 -21.96 15.75
CA PRO A 59 -1.00 -20.90 15.57
C PRO A 59 -1.04 -19.93 16.75
N LEU A 60 -1.27 -18.65 16.45
CA LEU A 60 -1.28 -17.57 17.44
C LEU A 60 -2.34 -17.82 18.53
N ARG A 61 -1.90 -17.92 19.80
CA ARG A 61 -2.79 -18.14 20.95
C ARG A 61 -3.03 -16.92 21.81
N GLN A 62 -2.09 -15.98 21.79
CA GLN A 62 -2.15 -14.71 22.48
C GLN A 62 -1.12 -13.79 21.83
N ALA A 63 -1.26 -12.49 22.05
CA ALA A 63 -0.30 -11.51 21.56
C ALA A 63 -0.30 -10.27 22.46
N ALA A 64 0.74 -9.46 22.36
CA ALA A 64 0.67 -8.07 22.78
C ALA A 64 0.90 -7.18 21.57
N VAL A 65 0.02 -6.20 21.36
CA VAL A 65 0.10 -5.25 20.25
C VAL A 65 0.63 -3.94 20.79
N LEU A 66 1.78 -3.51 20.27
CA LEU A 66 2.34 -2.19 20.50
C LEU A 66 1.83 -1.25 19.42
N SER A 67 1.26 -0.12 19.79
CA SER A 67 0.70 0.86 18.87
C SER A 67 1.34 2.23 19.06
N ARG A 68 1.70 2.88 17.95
CA ARG A 68 2.18 4.27 17.89
C ARG A 68 1.05 5.18 17.34
N PRO A 69 0.96 6.45 17.77
CA PRO A 69 -0.10 7.37 17.33
C PRO A 69 -0.24 7.59 15.82
N ASP A 70 0.80 7.34 15.03
CA ASP A 70 0.77 7.43 13.55
C ASP A 70 0.12 6.20 12.88
N GLY A 71 -0.41 5.26 13.68
CA GLY A 71 -1.04 4.02 13.22
C GLY A 71 -0.06 2.88 12.98
N ALA A 72 1.24 3.07 13.24
CA ALA A 72 2.21 1.98 13.20
C ALA A 72 1.95 1.00 14.36
N GLN A 73 2.10 -0.29 14.08
CA GLN A 73 1.83 -1.36 15.03
C GLN A 73 2.92 -2.44 14.95
N LEU A 74 3.36 -2.91 16.12
CA LEU A 74 4.16 -4.12 16.27
C LEU A 74 3.34 -5.16 17.03
N VAL A 75 3.63 -6.43 16.79
CA VAL A 75 3.05 -7.54 17.53
C VAL A 75 4.15 -8.35 18.19
N LEU A 76 3.97 -8.63 19.47
CA LEU A 76 4.78 -9.53 20.27
C LEU A 76 4.03 -10.85 20.50
N LEU A 77 4.69 -11.98 20.28
CA LEU A 77 4.12 -13.32 20.45
C LEU A 77 5.14 -14.30 21.04
N ASP A 78 4.64 -15.38 21.63
CA ASP A 78 5.47 -16.42 22.23
C ASP A 78 6.35 -17.11 21.19
N ARG A 79 7.64 -17.28 21.52
CA ARG A 79 8.56 -18.08 20.73
C ARG A 79 8.40 -19.56 21.11
N HIS A 80 8.40 -20.44 20.10
CA HIS A 80 8.13 -21.87 20.29
C HIS A 80 9.28 -22.80 19.86
N ASP A 81 10.46 -22.25 19.55
CA ASP A 81 11.65 -23.07 19.29
C ASP A 81 12.38 -23.43 20.61
N GLU A 82 13.57 -24.05 20.52
CA GLU A 82 14.36 -24.46 21.70
C GLU A 82 14.83 -23.30 22.59
N ARG A 83 14.58 -22.05 22.19
CA ARG A 83 14.89 -20.86 22.96
C ARG A 83 13.58 -20.23 23.44
N ASP A 84 13.40 -20.19 24.76
CA ASP A 84 12.34 -19.41 25.38
C ASP A 84 12.48 -17.93 25.01
N GLY A 85 11.35 -17.19 25.00
CA GLY A 85 11.32 -15.76 24.76
C GLY A 85 10.19 -15.35 23.84
N PHE A 86 10.39 -14.25 23.12
CA PHE A 86 9.36 -13.65 22.28
C PHE A 86 9.86 -13.41 20.86
N LEU A 87 8.92 -13.40 19.92
CA LEU A 87 9.10 -12.88 18.58
C LEU A 87 8.37 -11.55 18.47
N ILE A 88 8.95 -10.61 17.73
CA ILE A 88 8.29 -9.34 17.40
C ILE A 88 8.27 -9.13 15.90
N ALA A 89 7.15 -8.67 15.36
CA ALA A 89 7.00 -8.35 13.94
C ALA A 89 6.22 -7.05 13.73
N ALA A 90 6.41 -6.46 12.57
CA ALA A 90 5.57 -5.36 12.08
C ALA A 90 4.16 -5.86 11.75
N VAL A 91 3.17 -5.00 11.92
CA VAL A 91 1.79 -5.25 11.50
C VAL A 91 1.43 -4.28 10.37
N ALA A 92 0.89 -4.81 9.28
CA ALA A 92 0.42 -4.01 8.15
C ALA A 92 -0.78 -3.12 8.56
N PRO A 93 -0.76 -1.79 8.33
CA PRO A 93 -1.89 -0.91 8.64
C PRO A 93 -3.19 -1.26 7.89
N ARG A 94 -4.33 -1.34 8.59
CA ARG A 94 -5.65 -1.63 7.96
C ARG A 94 -6.14 -0.54 7.02
N ALA A 95 -5.70 0.71 7.23
CA ALA A 95 -6.27 1.86 6.54
C ALA A 95 -5.83 2.01 5.08
N LEU A 96 -4.90 1.16 4.60
CA LEU A 96 -4.30 1.24 3.27
C LEU A 96 -4.77 0.05 2.40
N PRO A 97 -5.01 0.26 1.09
CA PRO A 97 -5.47 -0.81 0.20
C PRO A 97 -4.37 -1.86 -0.04
N ASP A 98 -4.76 -3.11 -0.29
CA ASP A 98 -3.85 -4.24 -0.51
C ASP A 98 -2.82 -3.98 -1.62
N GLU A 99 -3.22 -3.27 -2.68
CA GLU A 99 -2.32 -2.91 -3.79
C GLU A 99 -1.13 -2.05 -3.34
N ALA A 100 -1.27 -1.30 -2.26
CA ALA A 100 -0.21 -0.46 -1.73
C ALA A 100 0.97 -1.26 -1.17
N TYR A 101 0.73 -2.53 -0.79
CA TYR A 101 1.75 -3.43 -0.26
C TYR A 101 2.54 -4.15 -1.36
N ARG A 102 2.09 -4.06 -2.62
CA ARG A 102 2.76 -4.76 -3.73
C ARG A 102 4.20 -4.28 -3.90
N ALA A 103 5.13 -5.24 -3.99
CA ALA A 103 6.56 -5.01 -4.18
C ALA A 103 7.24 -4.19 -3.06
N VAL A 104 6.60 -4.07 -1.88
CA VAL A 104 7.24 -3.55 -0.69
C VAL A 104 7.88 -4.70 0.07
N PRO A 105 9.21 -4.69 0.27
CA PRO A 105 9.87 -5.72 1.08
C PRO A 105 9.26 -5.77 2.48
N GLU A 106 8.98 -6.98 2.96
CA GLU A 106 8.45 -7.17 4.31
C GLU A 106 9.48 -6.76 5.37
N PRO A 107 9.06 -6.03 6.41
CA PRO A 107 9.93 -5.65 7.51
C PRO A 107 10.45 -6.81 8.34
N ASN A 108 10.08 -8.07 8.08
CA ASN A 108 10.51 -9.31 8.73
C ASN A 108 10.87 -9.22 10.22
N GLY A 109 10.08 -9.91 11.03
CA GLY A 109 10.22 -9.96 12.47
C GLY A 109 11.56 -10.53 12.95
N ILE A 110 11.85 -10.24 14.21
CA ILE A 110 13.07 -10.64 14.88
C ILE A 110 12.75 -11.38 16.17
N ALA A 111 13.68 -12.24 16.59
CA ALA A 111 13.62 -12.82 17.92
C ALA A 111 14.17 -11.83 18.95
N LEU A 112 13.53 -11.80 20.12
CA LEU A 112 13.93 -10.95 21.24
C LEU A 112 14.71 -11.73 22.29
N ALA A 113 15.52 -10.99 23.04
CA ALA A 113 16.15 -11.49 24.26
C ALA A 113 15.15 -11.51 25.42
N ASP A 114 15.50 -12.18 26.53
CA ASP A 114 14.68 -12.15 27.75
C ASP A 114 14.65 -10.76 28.42
N ASP A 115 15.62 -9.90 28.11
CA ASP A 115 15.71 -8.55 28.64
C ASP A 115 14.98 -7.55 27.71
N PRO A 116 13.87 -6.94 28.15
CA PRO A 116 13.10 -5.99 27.34
C PRO A 116 13.88 -4.70 27.01
N PHE A 117 14.87 -4.29 27.81
CA PHE A 117 15.66 -3.09 27.54
C PHE A 117 16.63 -3.32 26.37
N LEU A 118 17.36 -4.44 26.37
CA LEU A 118 18.22 -4.82 25.25
C LEU A 118 17.41 -5.08 23.98
N SER A 119 16.23 -5.66 24.13
CA SER A 119 15.32 -5.88 23.02
C SER A 119 14.78 -4.56 22.44
N ALA A 120 14.53 -3.54 23.25
CA ALA A 120 14.13 -2.22 22.77
C ALA A 120 15.22 -1.59 21.88
N GLU A 121 16.49 -1.66 22.29
CA GLU A 121 17.63 -1.19 21.49
C GLU A 121 17.71 -1.92 20.14
N HIS A 122 17.54 -3.25 20.16
CA HIS A 122 17.57 -4.05 18.94
C HIS A 122 16.39 -3.74 18.01
N VAL A 123 15.18 -3.63 18.55
CA VAL A 123 13.97 -3.27 17.79
C VAL A 123 14.12 -1.89 17.17
N ALA A 124 14.63 -0.91 17.91
CA ALA A 124 14.85 0.45 17.40
C ALA A 124 15.96 0.51 16.33
N GLY A 125 17.04 -0.24 16.51
CA GLY A 125 18.19 -0.24 15.60
C GLY A 125 17.99 -1.02 14.30
N ASP A 126 17.03 -1.95 14.26
CA ASP A 126 16.81 -2.82 13.10
C ASP A 126 15.34 -2.83 12.64
N LEU A 127 14.44 -3.45 13.41
CA LEU A 127 13.06 -3.68 12.97
C LEU A 127 12.30 -2.37 12.67
N LEU A 128 12.43 -1.35 13.52
CA LEU A 128 11.76 -0.07 13.30
C LEU A 128 12.29 0.64 12.04
N ALA A 129 13.59 0.58 11.77
CA ALA A 129 14.15 1.20 10.58
C ALA A 129 13.59 0.56 9.29
N ARG A 130 13.49 -0.78 9.26
CA ARG A 130 12.88 -1.51 8.14
C ARG A 130 11.38 -1.24 8.05
N TYR A 131 10.69 -1.22 9.18
CA TYR A 131 9.25 -0.98 9.24
C TYR A 131 8.87 0.44 8.80
N ASP A 132 9.56 1.47 9.27
CA ASP A 132 9.30 2.85 8.88
C ASP A 132 9.58 3.08 7.39
N SER A 133 10.64 2.47 6.85
CA SER A 133 10.90 2.48 5.40
C SER A 133 9.77 1.83 4.61
N ALA A 134 9.27 0.68 5.08
CA ALA A 134 8.18 -0.03 4.42
C ALA A 134 6.86 0.75 4.52
N LEU A 135 6.54 1.33 5.69
CA LEU A 135 5.37 2.19 5.87
C LEU A 135 5.43 3.42 4.96
N ALA A 136 6.59 4.06 4.82
CA ALA A 136 6.76 5.18 3.91
C ALA A 136 6.47 4.74 2.46
N GLN A 137 6.97 3.58 2.03
CA GLN A 137 6.71 3.04 0.71
C GLN A 137 5.24 2.67 0.49
N VAL A 138 4.57 2.03 1.46
CA VAL A 138 3.15 1.68 1.33
C VAL A 138 2.29 2.93 1.33
N ARG A 139 2.55 3.90 2.21
CA ARG A 139 1.86 5.19 2.20
C ARG A 139 2.05 5.89 0.84
N HIS A 140 3.24 5.85 0.26
CA HIS A 140 3.51 6.34 -1.08
C HIS A 140 2.66 5.60 -2.14
N ASN A 141 2.63 4.26 -2.11
CA ASN A 141 1.82 3.46 -3.04
C ASN A 141 0.31 3.68 -2.85
N ALA A 142 -0.15 3.96 -1.62
CA ALA A 142 -1.54 4.14 -1.23
C ALA A 142 -2.12 5.52 -1.61
N LEU A 143 -1.29 6.53 -1.85
CA LEU A 143 -1.72 7.86 -2.32
C LEU A 143 -2.35 7.87 -3.74
N GLY A 144 -2.60 6.70 -4.33
CA GLY A 144 -3.82 6.48 -5.10
C GLY A 144 -3.64 6.36 -6.61
N GLY A 145 -3.25 5.17 -7.09
CA GLY A 145 -3.42 4.79 -8.50
C GLY A 145 -2.58 5.59 -9.50
N ILE A 146 -1.55 6.30 -9.02
CA ILE A 146 -0.55 6.94 -9.87
C ILE A 146 0.49 5.87 -10.20
N GLN A 147 0.47 5.38 -11.43
CA GLN A 147 1.53 4.48 -11.89
C GLN A 147 2.87 5.24 -11.83
N PRO A 148 3.95 4.65 -11.28
CA PRO A 148 5.25 5.32 -11.28
C PRO A 148 5.67 5.69 -12.70
N SER A 149 6.07 6.94 -12.87
CA SER A 149 6.70 7.42 -14.10
C SER A 149 8.02 6.69 -14.32
N GLN A 150 8.29 6.28 -15.56
CA GLN A 150 9.57 5.72 -15.97
C GLN A 150 10.48 6.85 -16.47
N PRO A 151 11.82 6.67 -16.52
CA PRO A 151 12.74 7.70 -17.02
C PRO A 151 12.40 8.22 -18.42
N ASP A 152 11.78 7.38 -19.25
CA ASP A 152 11.33 7.67 -20.61
C ASP A 152 9.82 7.92 -20.71
N ARG A 153 9.08 7.94 -19.58
CA ARG A 153 7.62 8.09 -19.59
C ARG A 153 7.04 8.69 -18.31
N VAL A 154 6.46 9.88 -18.40
CA VAL A 154 5.66 10.49 -17.32
C VAL A 154 4.22 9.99 -17.37
N VAL A 155 3.71 9.48 -16.25
CA VAL A 155 2.30 9.11 -16.10
C VAL A 155 1.56 10.16 -15.28
N LEU A 156 0.59 10.83 -15.92
CA LEU A 156 -0.31 11.80 -15.32
C LEU A 156 -1.63 11.09 -14.98
N THR A 157 -2.06 11.13 -13.72
CA THR A 157 -3.28 10.47 -13.26
C THR A 157 -4.28 11.49 -12.76
N TRP A 158 -5.47 11.51 -13.35
CA TRP A 158 -6.61 12.26 -12.83
C TRP A 158 -6.98 11.74 -11.46
N GLN A 159 -7.33 12.64 -10.55
CA GLN A 159 -7.68 12.32 -9.18
C GLN A 159 -9.19 12.52 -8.97
N PRO A 160 -9.81 11.89 -7.96
CA PRO A 160 -11.24 12.00 -7.70
C PRO A 160 -11.70 13.45 -7.42
N ASP A 161 -10.81 14.29 -6.92
CA ASP A 161 -11.02 15.72 -6.66
C ASP A 161 -10.91 16.61 -7.93
N GLY A 162 -10.65 16.01 -9.10
CA GLY A 162 -10.46 16.72 -10.36
C GLY A 162 -9.04 17.27 -10.57
N SER A 163 -8.13 17.09 -9.61
CA SER A 163 -6.71 17.40 -9.80
C SER A 163 -6.03 16.36 -10.70
N VAL A 164 -4.83 16.68 -11.20
CA VAL A 164 -3.96 15.72 -11.88
C VAL A 164 -2.67 15.58 -11.09
N ALA A 165 -2.27 14.35 -10.79
CA ALA A 165 -1.08 14.06 -10.03
C ALA A 165 -0.14 13.14 -10.81
N THR A 166 1.16 13.28 -10.59
CA THR A 166 2.18 12.42 -11.17
C THR A 166 3.30 12.15 -10.17
N ALA A 167 3.80 10.92 -10.20
CA ALA A 167 4.89 10.47 -9.36
C ALA A 167 6.19 11.27 -9.64
N PRO A 168 7.17 11.25 -8.72
CA PRO A 168 8.47 11.85 -8.96
C PRO A 168 9.08 11.41 -10.30
N VAL A 169 9.68 12.35 -11.01
CA VAL A 169 10.37 12.19 -12.28
C VAL A 169 11.79 12.72 -12.14
N ASP A 170 12.64 12.52 -13.15
CA ASP A 170 13.97 13.14 -13.14
C ASP A 170 13.88 14.68 -13.06
N ASP A 171 14.96 15.33 -12.62
CA ASP A 171 14.98 16.79 -12.40
C ASP A 171 14.57 17.59 -13.66
N ARG A 172 14.82 17.03 -14.85
CA ARG A 172 14.51 17.65 -16.14
C ARG A 172 13.00 17.68 -16.39
N ALA A 173 12.32 16.56 -16.18
CA ALA A 173 10.86 16.49 -16.27
C ALA A 173 10.18 17.24 -15.12
N GLY A 174 10.77 17.22 -13.91
CA GLY A 174 10.29 17.98 -12.76
C GLY A 174 10.23 19.48 -13.03
N ALA A 175 11.29 20.04 -13.63
CA ALA A 175 11.33 21.45 -14.01
C ALA A 175 10.22 21.84 -15.01
N ILE A 176 9.91 20.97 -15.97
CA ILE A 176 8.81 21.18 -16.93
C ILE A 176 7.46 21.16 -16.21
N LEU A 177 7.23 20.19 -15.32
CA LEU A 177 5.98 20.10 -14.57
C LEU A 177 5.75 21.37 -13.73
N VAL A 178 6.76 21.83 -13.01
CA VAL A 178 6.69 23.06 -12.21
C VAL A 178 6.45 24.30 -13.08
N ALA A 179 7.13 24.41 -14.23
CA ALA A 179 6.92 25.51 -15.17
C ALA A 179 5.49 25.57 -15.73
N ASN A 180 4.79 24.43 -15.77
CA ASN A 180 3.40 24.32 -16.23
C ASN A 180 2.39 24.32 -15.06
N GLY A 181 2.80 24.73 -13.86
CA GLY A 181 1.90 24.98 -12.73
C GLY A 181 1.65 23.79 -11.82
N PHE A 182 2.42 22.70 -11.93
CA PHE A 182 2.41 21.65 -10.92
C PHE A 182 3.14 22.13 -9.66
N VAL A 183 2.57 21.82 -8.50
CA VAL A 183 3.20 22.04 -7.20
C VAL A 183 3.72 20.70 -6.69
N GLN A 184 4.99 20.67 -6.27
CA GLN A 184 5.55 19.50 -5.63
C GLN A 184 5.14 19.45 -4.16
N ASP A 185 4.62 18.32 -3.72
CA ASP A 185 4.37 18.04 -2.31
C ASP A 185 5.69 17.69 -1.62
N PRO A 186 6.13 18.46 -0.59
CA PRO A 186 7.39 18.21 0.11
C PRO A 186 7.44 16.86 0.85
N GLN A 187 6.29 16.29 1.20
CA GLN A 187 6.21 15.03 1.95
C GLN A 187 6.22 13.80 1.04
N SER A 188 5.60 13.89 -0.14
CA SER A 188 5.48 12.75 -1.07
C SER A 188 6.33 12.86 -2.33
N GLY A 189 6.93 14.03 -2.62
CA GLY A 189 7.68 14.31 -3.85
C GLY A 189 6.82 14.38 -5.13
N THR A 190 5.51 14.16 -4.99
CA THR A 190 4.52 14.11 -6.07
C THR A 190 4.28 15.50 -6.63
N TYR A 191 4.16 15.61 -7.95
CA TYR A 191 3.74 16.83 -8.62
C TYR A 191 2.22 16.82 -8.79
N ARG A 192 1.54 17.89 -8.36
CA ARG A 192 0.08 18.02 -8.47
C ARG A 192 -0.33 19.31 -9.17
N LEU A 193 -1.25 19.19 -10.11
CA LEU A 193 -1.91 20.29 -10.81
C LEU A 193 -3.37 20.38 -10.35
N SER A 194 -3.75 21.53 -9.78
CA SER A 194 -5.12 21.76 -9.28
C SER A 194 -6.17 21.66 -10.40
N GLY A 195 -7.36 21.18 -10.04
CA GLY A 195 -8.56 21.17 -10.88
C GLY A 195 -9.43 22.43 -10.77
N ASP A 196 -9.06 23.41 -9.94
CA ASP A 196 -9.89 24.60 -9.64
C ASP A 196 -10.15 25.47 -10.88
N ASP A 197 -9.18 25.54 -11.80
CA ASP A 197 -9.33 26.17 -13.11
C ASP A 197 -9.11 25.13 -14.22
N THR A 198 -10.20 24.54 -14.66
CA THR A 198 -10.20 23.53 -15.74
C THR A 198 -9.63 24.03 -17.07
N ARG A 199 -9.66 25.34 -17.36
CA ARG A 199 -9.08 25.90 -18.59
C ARG A 199 -7.57 26.02 -18.48
N ALA A 200 -7.08 26.50 -17.34
CA ALA A 200 -5.64 26.53 -17.05
C ALA A 200 -5.08 25.11 -17.01
N GLN A 201 -5.78 24.17 -16.36
CA GLN A 201 -5.41 22.77 -16.29
C GLN A 201 -5.33 22.13 -17.69
N ALA A 202 -6.35 22.30 -18.52
CA ALA A 202 -6.35 21.76 -19.89
C ALA A 202 -5.31 22.41 -20.79
N ARG A 203 -4.89 23.65 -20.51
CA ARG A 203 -3.78 24.31 -21.22
C ARG A 203 -2.44 23.70 -20.79
N ALA A 204 -2.18 23.59 -19.50
CA ALA A 204 -0.96 22.98 -18.96
C ALA A 204 -0.77 21.56 -19.51
N LEU A 205 -1.80 20.71 -19.47
CA LEU A 205 -1.74 19.34 -19.98
C LEU A 205 -1.43 19.26 -21.49
N ARG A 206 -1.83 20.26 -22.28
CA ARG A 206 -1.51 20.33 -23.73
C ARG A 206 -0.08 20.80 -23.99
N GLU A 207 0.47 21.64 -23.12
CA GLU A 207 1.82 22.21 -23.28
C GLU A 207 2.92 21.24 -22.80
N ILE A 208 2.62 20.42 -21.78
CA ILE A 208 3.57 19.47 -21.18
C ILE A 208 3.98 18.34 -22.16
N GLY A 209 3.03 17.81 -22.94
CA GLY A 209 3.27 16.69 -23.84
C GLY A 209 4.44 16.93 -24.81
N PRO A 210 4.39 17.99 -25.64
CA PRO A 210 5.49 18.31 -26.56
C PRO A 210 6.82 18.66 -25.86
N GLN A 211 6.77 19.25 -24.66
CA GLN A 211 7.97 19.63 -23.92
C GLN A 211 8.70 18.42 -23.34
N LEU A 212 7.96 17.42 -22.85
CA LEU A 212 8.53 16.16 -22.38
C LEU A 212 9.02 15.30 -23.56
N ASP A 213 8.27 15.27 -24.67
CA ASP A 213 8.65 14.54 -25.89
C ASP A 213 9.99 15.05 -26.47
N ALA A 214 10.23 16.36 -26.41
CA ALA A 214 11.51 16.97 -26.81
C ALA A 214 12.71 16.49 -25.95
N LEU A 215 12.47 15.95 -24.75
CA LEU A 215 13.48 15.32 -23.90
C LEU A 215 13.59 13.81 -24.11
N GLY A 216 12.79 13.23 -25.02
CA GLY A 216 12.66 11.80 -25.23
C GLY A 216 11.75 11.11 -24.19
N ILE A 217 10.89 11.88 -23.51
CA ILE A 217 10.05 11.40 -22.42
C ILE A 217 8.59 11.39 -22.88
N GLY A 218 8.00 10.21 -23.05
CA GLY A 218 6.61 10.06 -23.41
C GLY A 218 5.66 10.50 -22.27
N THR A 219 4.43 10.85 -22.62
CA THR A 219 3.39 11.19 -21.63
C THR A 219 2.21 10.23 -21.73
N ALA A 220 1.70 9.76 -20.59
CA ALA A 220 0.46 8.99 -20.54
C ALA A 220 -0.51 9.63 -19.54
N LEU A 221 -1.74 9.92 -19.99
CA LEU A 221 -2.81 10.43 -19.13
C LEU A 221 -3.77 9.29 -18.79
N GLN A 222 -4.04 9.09 -17.50
CA GLN A 222 -4.89 8.02 -17.00
C GLN A 222 -6.00 8.58 -16.12
N HIS A 223 -7.17 7.94 -16.16
CA HIS A 223 -8.24 8.16 -15.19
C HIS A 223 -8.19 7.06 -14.12
N PRO A 224 -8.62 7.33 -12.87
CA PRO A 224 -8.76 6.28 -11.87
C PRO A 224 -9.64 5.17 -12.43
N ALA A 225 -9.24 3.91 -12.20
CA ALA A 225 -10.07 2.77 -12.53
C ALA A 225 -11.40 2.91 -11.78
N GLY A 226 -12.48 3.14 -12.52
CA GLY A 226 -13.81 3.46 -11.95
C GLY A 226 -14.82 3.95 -12.97
N ARG A 227 -14.37 4.43 -14.15
CA ARG A 227 -15.29 4.66 -15.27
C ARG A 227 -15.50 3.35 -16.03
N THR A 228 -16.60 2.66 -15.75
CA THR A 228 -17.16 1.67 -16.66
C THR A 228 -17.24 2.29 -18.06
N ALA A 229 -16.72 1.60 -19.07
CA ALA A 229 -16.88 2.03 -20.44
C ALA A 229 -18.38 2.26 -20.71
N PRO A 230 -18.80 3.33 -21.41
CA PRO A 230 -20.19 3.45 -21.84
C PRO A 230 -20.51 2.18 -22.64
N THR A 231 -21.52 1.43 -22.18
CA THR A 231 -21.97 0.25 -22.91
C THR A 231 -22.43 0.74 -24.28
N SER A 232 -21.74 0.31 -25.33
CA SER A 232 -22.17 0.61 -26.68
C SER A 232 -23.41 -0.22 -26.91
N ALA A 233 -24.59 0.39 -26.82
CA ALA A 233 -25.83 -0.25 -27.24
C ALA A 233 -25.63 -0.71 -28.70
N PRO A 234 -25.92 -1.99 -29.04
CA PRO A 234 -25.79 -2.45 -30.41
C PRO A 234 -26.72 -1.63 -31.31
N ALA A 235 -26.17 -1.14 -32.42
CA ALA A 235 -26.94 -0.41 -33.41
C ALA A 235 -28.04 -1.32 -34.00
N SER A 236 -29.31 -0.88 -33.93
CA SER A 236 -30.41 -1.54 -34.62
C SER A 236 -30.12 -1.59 -36.11
N MET A 237 -30.04 -2.81 -36.66
CA MET A 237 -29.89 -3.01 -38.10
C MET A 237 -31.11 -2.46 -38.84
N PRO A 238 -30.93 -1.75 -39.97
CA PRO A 238 -32.05 -1.33 -40.81
C PRO A 238 -32.71 -2.55 -41.48
N PRO A 239 -34.03 -2.52 -41.74
CA PRO A 239 -34.76 -3.63 -42.34
C PRO A 239 -34.27 -3.89 -43.77
N SER A 240 -33.91 -5.15 -44.04
CA SER A 240 -33.43 -5.62 -45.33
C SER A 240 -34.55 -5.62 -46.37
N ALA A 241 -34.33 -4.94 -47.50
CA ALA A 241 -35.24 -4.96 -48.64
C ALA A 241 -35.32 -6.37 -49.24
N ALA A 242 -36.53 -6.88 -49.44
CA ALA A 242 -36.78 -8.18 -50.04
C ALA A 242 -36.56 -8.13 -51.56
N SER A 243 -35.51 -8.80 -52.05
CA SER A 243 -35.32 -9.04 -53.48
C SER A 243 -36.22 -10.20 -53.95
N SER A 244 -37.01 -9.90 -54.98
CA SER A 244 -37.87 -10.81 -55.74
C SER A 244 -37.04 -11.91 -56.44
N ARG A 245 -37.39 -13.17 -56.19
CA ARG A 245 -36.85 -14.31 -56.95
C ARG A 245 -37.74 -14.59 -58.16
N THR A 246 -37.21 -14.34 -59.34
CA THR A 246 -37.69 -14.94 -60.60
C THR A 246 -37.11 -16.35 -60.70
N SER A 247 -37.94 -17.38 -60.72
CA SER A 247 -37.52 -18.74 -61.06
C SER A 247 -38.11 -19.14 -62.41
N THR A 248 -37.26 -19.20 -63.42
CA THR A 248 -37.49 -19.87 -64.71
C THR A 248 -37.04 -21.32 -64.61
N ALA A 249 -37.94 -22.27 -64.85
CA ALA A 249 -37.57 -23.63 -65.26
C ALA A 249 -38.70 -24.28 -66.09
N ARG A 250 -38.46 -24.39 -67.40
CA ARG A 250 -38.96 -25.44 -68.34
C ARG A 250 -38.51 -26.82 -67.83
N ALA A 251 -39.07 -27.99 -68.16
CA ALA A 251 -40.14 -28.46 -69.03
C ALA A 251 -40.35 -29.98 -68.74
N ARG A 252 -41.56 -30.52 -68.92
CA ARG A 252 -41.84 -31.61 -69.87
C ARG A 252 -43.34 -31.79 -70.05
#